data_AF-A0A9N9NCB2-F1
#
_entry.id   AF-A0A9N9NCB2-F1
#
_cell.length_a   1.000
_cell.length_b   1.000
_cell.length_c   1.000
_cell.angle_alpha   90.00
_cell.angle_beta   90.00
_cell.angle_gamma   90.00
#
_symmetry.space_group_name_H-M   'P 1'
#
loop_
_entity.id
_entity.type
_entity.pdbx_description
1 polymer ?
#
loop_
_entity_poly.entity_id
_entity_poly.type
_entity_poly.pdbx_seq_one_letter_code
_entity_poly.pdbx_strand_id
1 'polypeptide(L)'
;NQQGGGGLGGQIKDIRPIREKPFQVDSIDIIYAYAIEKLGFQGELKDFKINTSKDYYTLFKLVYQRLDHGKDITKIDEIATALRELSIEDQEDEIEEGGFNPDSAFFKYATTAYNLFLGGDDDYSEAAYEFDAAYDIIAKSAEVQKEVEELEKQLNEMSEDPLTVAQNENKTLRSDMNKFNAYTKHLEDKIIKLKDYIVKLDEEHKGKEIELEKIEEEKAEIQQKVDNQPISPDDVERMHKESEQITNNRNAIAAKAKELAKLQWEKGLDLEKRIADIEKLIQYYNTSLYRVGLLPSSAQYADGKDYELSLDVNADRIDKIISLDLRNYVRVQVREKFNSEYDKIQEQITLMSEEIHRLSDDNTDKEIGMLIVNFMIFLLDVLKYIFYAIDLNTLEDNKNILARQFEESEQSEIDTLTKRCTSFEQRISQLRSEGAAVYLEWKQKSQEIQIQYDHCIHEYNAVQEAAYNEFIQIKNDQLRKLQHISNVLTDLKKFSENELNE
;
A
#
# COMPACT_ATOMS: atom_id res chain seq x y z
N ASN A 1 49.20 -10.63 -23.59
CA ASN A 1 49.70 -10.92 -22.24
C ASN A 1 51.16 -11.32 -22.30
N GLN A 2 52.02 -10.33 -22.10
CA GLN A 2 53.42 -10.49 -21.69
C GLN A 2 53.50 -10.87 -20.20
N GLN A 3 54.59 -11.60 -19.87
CA GLN A 3 55.28 -11.71 -18.57
C GLN A 3 54.49 -12.34 -17.40
N GLY A 4 55.01 -13.28 -16.61
CA GLY A 4 56.40 -13.59 -16.24
C GLY A 4 56.61 -13.20 -14.77
N GLY A 5 57.14 -14.11 -13.94
CA GLY A 5 57.73 -13.73 -12.65
C GLY A 5 57.68 -14.78 -11.54
N GLY A 6 58.84 -15.35 -11.19
CA GLY A 6 59.03 -16.17 -10.00
C GLY A 6 60.47 -16.70 -9.84
N GLY A 7 61.42 -15.79 -9.56
CA GLY A 7 62.82 -16.11 -9.19
C GLY A 7 62.92 -16.81 -7.82
N LEU A 8 63.75 -17.85 -7.71
CA LEU A 8 65.16 -17.81 -7.28
C LEU A 8 65.36 -17.58 -5.77
N GLY A 9 65.46 -18.70 -5.06
CA GLY A 9 65.87 -18.86 -3.67
C GLY A 9 66.12 -20.34 -3.43
N GLY A 10 67.07 -20.91 -4.17
CA GLY A 10 67.36 -22.34 -4.13
C GLY A 10 68.15 -22.70 -2.88
N GLN A 11 67.46 -22.91 -1.75
CA GLN A 11 67.92 -23.98 -0.86
C GLN A 11 67.94 -25.23 -1.74
N ILE A 12 69.10 -25.86 -1.92
CA ILE A 12 69.19 -27.15 -2.60
C ILE A 12 68.17 -28.04 -1.89
N LYS A 13 67.05 -28.33 -2.57
CA LYS A 13 65.99 -29.14 -2.01
C LYS A 13 66.59 -30.52 -1.84
N ASP A 14 66.55 -31.05 -0.62
CA ASP A 14 66.93 -32.43 -0.36
C ASP A 14 66.17 -33.32 -1.36
N ILE A 15 66.91 -33.94 -2.27
CA ILE A 15 66.38 -34.75 -3.38
C ILE A 15 65.80 -36.07 -2.88
N ARG A 16 66.06 -36.44 -1.62
CA ARG A 16 65.55 -37.67 -1.04
C ARG A 16 64.05 -37.54 -0.75
N PRO A 17 63.24 -38.60 -0.98
CA PRO A 17 61.80 -38.58 -0.75
C PRO A 17 61.45 -38.69 0.74
N ILE A 18 61.98 -37.77 1.56
CA ILE A 18 61.92 -37.79 3.03
C ILE A 18 60.50 -37.73 3.61
N ARG A 19 59.50 -37.36 2.81
CA ARG A 19 58.08 -37.32 3.22
C ARG A 19 57.33 -38.61 2.92
N GLU A 20 57.92 -39.52 2.14
CA GLU A 20 57.28 -40.78 1.77
C GLU A 20 57.46 -41.81 2.87
N LYS A 21 56.35 -42.39 3.34
CA LYS A 21 56.39 -43.42 4.40
C LYS A 21 57.25 -44.64 4.06
N PRO A 22 57.25 -45.17 2.82
CA PRO A 22 58.13 -46.27 2.44
C PRO A 22 59.61 -45.92 2.65
N PHE A 23 60.05 -44.75 2.16
CA PHE A 23 61.43 -44.30 2.32
C PHE A 23 61.84 -44.10 3.79
N GLN A 24 60.92 -43.60 4.62
CA GLN A 24 61.17 -43.47 6.07
C GLN A 24 61.32 -44.82 6.76
N VAL A 25 60.49 -45.81 6.39
CA VAL A 25 60.57 -47.17 6.96
C VAL A 25 61.88 -47.84 6.52
N ASP A 26 62.21 -47.80 5.24
CA ASP A 26 63.45 -48.39 4.71
C ASP A 26 64.69 -47.74 5.34
N SER A 27 64.69 -46.41 5.52
CA SER A 27 65.80 -45.70 6.15
C SER A 27 65.97 -46.08 7.63
N ILE A 28 64.86 -46.26 8.36
CA ILE A 28 64.89 -46.71 9.76
C ILE A 28 65.46 -48.13 9.85
N ASP A 29 65.05 -49.03 8.96
CA ASP A 29 65.53 -50.41 8.92
C ASP A 29 67.04 -50.49 8.63
N ILE A 30 67.54 -49.68 7.70
CA ILE A 30 68.97 -49.58 7.38
C ILE A 30 69.78 -49.07 8.58
N ILE A 31 69.33 -47.97 9.20
CA ILE A 31 70.03 -47.37 10.35
C ILE A 31 70.04 -48.35 11.53
N TYR A 32 68.92 -49.05 11.76
CA TYR A 32 68.82 -50.06 12.82
C TYR A 32 69.78 -51.23 12.59
N ALA A 33 69.82 -51.77 11.37
CA ALA A 33 70.73 -52.85 11.01
C ALA A 33 72.19 -52.45 11.26
N TYR A 34 72.59 -51.25 10.84
CA TYR A 34 73.95 -50.75 11.05
C TYR A 34 74.28 -50.54 12.54
N ALA A 35 73.34 -49.99 13.31
CA ALA A 35 73.53 -49.74 14.74
C ALA A 35 73.72 -51.03 15.55
N ILE A 36 73.01 -52.10 15.22
CA ILE A 36 73.19 -53.41 15.87
C ILE A 36 74.50 -54.06 15.45
N GLU A 37 74.77 -54.14 14.14
CA GLU A 37 75.89 -54.95 13.64
C GLU A 37 77.25 -54.31 13.88
N LYS A 38 77.38 -52.99 13.69
CA LYS A 38 78.68 -52.29 13.72
C LYS A 38 78.90 -51.42 14.95
N LEU A 39 77.83 -50.99 15.62
CA LEU A 39 77.90 -50.07 16.76
C LEU A 39 77.51 -50.72 18.11
N GLY A 40 77.05 -51.98 18.11
CA GLY A 40 76.77 -52.74 19.33
C GLY A 40 75.53 -52.29 20.11
N PHE A 41 74.55 -51.69 19.44
CA PHE A 41 73.29 -51.25 20.05
C PHE A 41 72.42 -52.43 20.51
N GLN A 42 71.78 -52.35 21.68
CA GLN A 42 71.01 -53.46 22.30
C GLN A 42 69.47 -53.25 22.33
N GLY A 43 68.93 -52.25 21.63
CA GLY A 43 67.49 -51.95 21.60
C GLY A 43 66.71 -52.59 20.45
N GLU A 44 65.38 -52.38 20.42
CA GLU A 44 64.47 -52.93 19.41
C GLU A 44 64.16 -51.91 18.29
N LEU A 45 63.76 -52.39 17.11
CA LEU A 45 63.45 -51.55 15.93
C LEU A 45 62.37 -50.48 16.21
N LYS A 46 61.46 -50.75 17.14
CA LYS A 46 60.42 -49.80 17.59
C LYS A 46 61.00 -48.56 18.27
N ASP A 47 62.22 -48.63 18.79
CA ASP A 47 62.89 -47.54 19.48
C ASP A 47 63.39 -46.46 18.50
N PHE A 48 63.55 -46.81 17.22
CA PHE A 48 63.92 -45.88 16.14
C PHE A 48 62.73 -45.16 15.50
N LYS A 49 61.48 -45.57 15.84
CA LYS A 49 60.25 -44.84 15.45
C LYS A 49 59.94 -43.69 16.43
N ILE A 50 61.00 -42.94 16.76
CA ILE A 50 61.14 -41.72 17.60
C ILE A 50 60.05 -41.50 18.65
N ASN A 51 60.38 -41.71 19.95
CA ASN A 51 59.51 -41.33 21.07
C ASN A 51 60.13 -40.32 22.08
N THR A 52 61.43 -40.00 22.07
CA THR A 52 61.97 -38.83 22.82
C THR A 52 63.26 -38.23 22.23
N SER A 53 63.53 -36.93 22.48
CA SER A 53 64.75 -36.23 22.03
C SER A 53 66.05 -36.76 22.66
N LYS A 54 65.95 -37.45 23.80
CA LYS A 54 67.10 -38.03 24.51
C LYS A 54 67.64 -39.26 23.78
N ASP A 55 66.76 -40.09 23.24
CA ASP A 55 67.12 -41.31 22.52
C ASP A 55 67.81 -40.97 21.17
N TYR A 56 67.32 -39.94 20.48
CA TYR A 56 67.96 -39.40 19.27
C TYR A 56 69.40 -38.94 19.53
N TYR A 57 69.62 -38.21 20.62
CA TYR A 57 70.95 -37.72 21.00
C TYR A 57 71.95 -38.86 21.24
N THR A 58 71.53 -39.90 21.97
CA THR A 58 72.39 -41.06 22.27
C THR A 58 72.77 -41.83 21.02
N LEU A 59 71.82 -42.01 20.09
CA LEU A 59 72.08 -42.67 18.80
C LEU A 59 73.02 -41.84 17.91
N PHE A 60 72.81 -40.52 17.85
CA PHE A 60 73.69 -39.64 17.08
C PHE A 60 75.14 -39.67 17.59
N LYS A 61 75.33 -39.58 18.92
CA LYS A 61 76.67 -39.62 19.54
C LYS A 61 77.41 -40.93 19.23
N LEU A 62 76.71 -42.07 19.24
CA LEU A 62 77.27 -43.39 18.94
C LEU A 62 77.82 -43.46 17.49
N VAL A 63 77.10 -42.88 16.54
CA VAL A 63 77.51 -42.84 15.13
C VAL A 63 78.66 -41.86 14.92
N TYR A 64 78.59 -40.67 15.52
CA TYR A 64 79.58 -39.61 15.33
C TYR A 64 80.97 -39.98 15.84
N GLN A 65 81.08 -40.64 17.00
CA GLN A 65 82.37 -41.07 17.59
C GLN A 65 83.18 -42.06 16.71
N ARG A 66 82.55 -42.67 15.70
CA ARG A 66 83.26 -43.51 14.72
C ARG A 66 83.90 -42.73 13.58
N LEU A 67 83.40 -41.54 13.29
CA LEU A 67 83.92 -40.68 12.22
C LEU A 67 85.05 -39.78 12.73
N ASP A 68 84.94 -39.30 13.97
CA ASP A 68 85.98 -38.50 14.62
C ASP A 68 86.20 -38.99 16.05
N HIS A 69 87.32 -39.66 16.28
CA HIS A 69 87.68 -40.22 17.59
C HIS A 69 88.14 -39.15 18.61
N GLY A 70 88.37 -37.90 18.17
CA GLY A 70 88.94 -36.83 18.99
C GLY A 70 87.92 -35.86 19.60
N LYS A 71 86.66 -35.84 19.12
CA LYS A 71 85.66 -34.84 19.51
C LYS A 71 84.46 -35.46 20.24
N ASP A 72 84.27 -35.11 21.51
CA ASP A 72 83.13 -35.59 22.32
C ASP A 72 81.99 -34.58 22.34
N ILE A 73 80.84 -34.94 21.77
CA ILE A 73 79.63 -34.11 21.78
C ILE A 73 78.95 -34.27 23.14
N THR A 74 78.65 -33.16 23.82
CA THR A 74 78.14 -33.16 25.20
C THR A 74 76.71 -32.62 25.33
N LYS A 75 76.23 -31.83 24.35
CA LYS A 75 74.86 -31.27 24.33
C LYS A 75 74.17 -31.47 22.99
N ILE A 76 72.83 -31.55 23.01
CA ILE A 76 72.00 -31.71 21.80
C ILE A 76 72.18 -30.55 20.82
N ASP A 77 72.34 -29.32 21.32
CA ASP A 77 72.45 -28.12 20.48
C ASP A 77 73.77 -28.07 19.67
N GLU A 78 74.77 -28.89 20.03
CA GLU A 78 76.05 -29.00 19.32
C GLU A 78 75.96 -29.86 18.06
N ILE A 79 74.88 -30.65 17.89
CA ILE A 79 74.72 -31.57 16.75
C ILE A 79 74.73 -30.82 15.41
N ALA A 80 74.08 -29.66 15.33
CA ALA A 80 74.01 -28.90 14.08
C ALA A 80 75.37 -28.32 13.66
N THR A 81 76.22 -27.96 14.63
CA THR A 81 77.59 -27.49 14.38
C THR A 81 78.48 -28.66 13.98
N ALA A 82 78.37 -29.80 14.68
CA ALA A 82 79.13 -31.01 14.37
C ALA A 82 78.83 -31.55 12.96
N LEU A 83 77.56 -31.52 12.53
CA LEU A 83 77.18 -31.88 11.15
C LEU A 83 77.68 -30.88 10.12
N ARG A 84 77.82 -29.60 10.48
CA ARG A 84 78.39 -28.58 9.59
C ARG A 84 79.91 -28.73 9.44
N GLU A 85 80.62 -29.11 10.49
CA GLU A 85 82.05 -29.40 10.41
C GLU A 85 82.36 -30.70 9.66
N LEU A 86 81.49 -31.71 9.74
CA LEU A 86 81.56 -32.89 8.87
C LEU A 86 81.17 -32.61 7.42
N SER A 87 80.47 -31.50 7.17
CA SER A 87 80.17 -31.04 5.81
C SER A 87 81.47 -30.47 5.25
N ILE A 88 82.31 -31.35 4.74
CA ILE A 88 83.48 -31.03 3.92
C ILE A 88 82.96 -30.25 2.71
N GLU A 89 82.96 -28.92 2.81
CA GLU A 89 83.07 -28.04 1.65
C GLU A 89 84.42 -28.36 1.02
N ASP A 90 84.38 -28.98 -0.17
CA ASP A 90 85.43 -29.13 -1.19
C ASP A 90 86.79 -28.48 -0.84
N GLN A 91 87.50 -29.06 0.12
CA GLN A 91 88.95 -29.03 0.15
C GLN A 91 89.37 -30.37 -0.44
N GLU A 92 89.58 -30.35 -1.75
CA GLU A 92 90.62 -31.17 -2.36
C GLU A 92 91.92 -30.85 -1.60
N ASP A 93 92.15 -31.54 -0.49
CA ASP A 93 93.50 -32.00 -0.23
C ASP A 93 93.84 -32.85 -1.45
N GLU A 94 94.60 -32.26 -2.39
CA GLU A 94 95.43 -33.02 -3.30
C GLU A 94 96.26 -33.96 -2.42
N ILE A 95 95.72 -35.14 -2.17
CA ILE A 95 96.53 -36.33 -2.09
C ILE A 95 97.20 -36.35 -3.46
N GLU A 96 98.43 -35.83 -3.54
CA GLU A 96 99.33 -36.14 -4.65
C GLU A 96 99.36 -37.66 -4.75
N GLU A 97 98.52 -38.19 -5.62
CA GLU A 97 98.54 -39.58 -6.05
C GLU A 97 99.88 -39.80 -6.76
N GLY A 98 100.87 -40.24 -5.98
CA GLY A 98 101.87 -41.20 -6.41
C GLY A 98 102.62 -40.90 -7.71
N GLY A 99 103.08 -39.67 -7.90
CA GLY A 99 104.12 -39.35 -8.88
C GLY A 99 105.48 -39.19 -8.19
N PHE A 100 106.40 -40.13 -8.37
CA PHE A 100 107.76 -40.02 -7.82
C PHE A 100 108.49 -38.82 -8.47
N ASN A 101 108.55 -37.68 -7.77
CA ASN A 101 109.08 -36.41 -8.27
C ASN A 101 110.62 -36.46 -8.41
N PRO A 102 111.22 -35.92 -9.50
CA PRO A 102 112.68 -35.74 -9.64
C PRO A 102 113.36 -35.13 -8.39
N ASP A 103 112.68 -34.18 -7.74
CA ASP A 103 113.18 -33.56 -6.51
C ASP A 103 113.22 -34.56 -5.36
N SER A 104 112.26 -35.48 -5.26
CA SER A 104 112.25 -36.54 -4.24
C SER A 104 113.42 -37.51 -4.42
N ALA A 105 113.70 -37.92 -5.66
CA ALA A 105 114.86 -38.74 -5.99
C ALA A 105 116.18 -38.03 -5.63
N PHE A 106 116.27 -36.73 -5.95
CA PHE A 106 117.44 -35.92 -5.63
C PHE A 106 117.61 -35.71 -4.12
N PHE A 107 116.53 -35.41 -3.40
CA PHE A 107 116.56 -35.28 -1.94
C PHE A 107 116.96 -36.58 -1.26
N LYS A 108 116.53 -37.73 -1.79
CA LYS A 108 116.94 -39.05 -1.29
C LYS A 108 118.42 -39.29 -1.53
N TYR A 109 118.94 -39.00 -2.72
CA TYR A 109 120.38 -39.04 -3.01
C TYR A 109 121.16 -38.12 -2.08
N ALA A 110 120.77 -36.84 -1.98
CA ALA A 110 121.43 -35.85 -1.14
C ALA A 110 121.42 -36.26 0.33
N THR A 111 120.33 -36.85 0.82
CA THR A 111 120.24 -37.35 2.20
C THR A 111 121.16 -38.55 2.42
N THR A 112 121.16 -39.52 1.51
CA THR A 112 122.02 -40.71 1.60
C THR A 112 123.50 -40.35 1.48
N ALA A 113 123.88 -39.51 0.51
CA ALA A 113 125.24 -39.02 0.33
C ALA A 113 125.71 -38.17 1.53
N TYR A 114 124.84 -37.31 2.06
CA TYR A 114 125.16 -36.53 3.25
C TYR A 114 125.32 -37.40 4.50
N ASN A 115 124.52 -38.47 4.65
CA ASN A 115 124.69 -39.43 5.73
C ASN A 115 126.01 -40.23 5.60
N LEU A 116 126.42 -40.60 4.39
CA LEU A 116 127.71 -41.26 4.12
C LEU A 116 128.90 -40.32 4.44
N PHE A 117 128.80 -39.05 4.05
CA PHE A 117 129.78 -38.01 4.40
C PHE A 117 129.91 -37.81 5.91
N LEU A 118 128.79 -37.74 6.65
CA LEU A 118 128.80 -37.67 8.12
C LEU A 118 129.39 -38.93 8.77
N GLY A 119 129.32 -40.07 8.09
CA GLY A 119 129.95 -41.33 8.48
C GLY A 119 131.47 -41.38 8.24
N GLY A 120 132.05 -40.37 7.56
CA GLY A 120 133.47 -40.30 7.22
C GLY A 120 133.85 -41.10 5.97
N ASP A 121 132.88 -41.49 5.15
CA ASP A 121 133.09 -42.18 3.88
C ASP A 121 133.03 -41.19 2.70
N ASP A 122 133.96 -41.32 1.77
CA ASP A 122 134.12 -40.44 0.59
C ASP A 122 133.71 -41.13 -0.72
N ASP A 123 133.24 -42.39 -0.67
CA ASP A 123 132.70 -43.10 -1.84
C ASP A 123 131.17 -42.96 -1.92
N TYR A 124 130.70 -42.20 -2.92
CA TYR A 124 129.28 -41.97 -3.18
C TYR A 124 128.78 -42.72 -4.42
N SER A 125 129.60 -43.62 -4.98
CA SER A 125 129.33 -44.27 -6.28
C SER A 125 128.04 -45.08 -6.27
N GLU A 126 127.73 -45.77 -5.16
CA GLU A 126 126.51 -46.58 -5.03
C GLU A 126 125.26 -45.71 -4.95
N ALA A 127 125.28 -44.64 -4.13
CA ALA A 127 124.18 -43.69 -4.05
C ALA A 127 123.94 -42.95 -5.38
N ALA A 128 125.00 -42.63 -6.12
CA ALA A 128 124.90 -42.02 -7.44
C ALA A 128 124.30 -42.98 -8.48
N TYR A 129 124.69 -44.26 -8.45
CA TYR A 129 124.11 -45.27 -9.34
C TYR A 129 122.62 -45.50 -9.07
N GLU A 130 122.22 -45.55 -7.79
CA GLU A 130 120.80 -45.64 -7.43
C GLU A 130 120.00 -44.41 -7.86
N PHE A 131 120.60 -43.21 -7.78
CA PHE A 131 119.99 -41.98 -8.27
C PHE A 131 119.80 -42.01 -9.79
N ASP A 132 120.83 -42.37 -10.55
CA ASP A 132 120.75 -42.47 -12.01
C ASP A 132 119.71 -43.53 -12.44
N ALA A 133 119.68 -44.69 -11.77
CA ALA A 133 118.69 -45.72 -12.04
C ALA A 133 117.26 -45.25 -11.73
N ALA A 134 117.06 -44.52 -10.64
CA ALA A 134 115.77 -43.93 -10.30
C ALA A 134 115.36 -42.84 -11.31
N TYR A 135 116.31 -42.02 -11.76
CA TYR A 135 116.07 -40.97 -12.74
C TYR A 135 115.70 -41.54 -14.12
N ASP A 136 116.35 -42.63 -14.55
CA ASP A 136 116.01 -43.36 -15.77
C ASP A 136 114.60 -43.97 -15.72
N ILE A 137 114.18 -44.45 -14.55
CA ILE A 137 112.81 -44.94 -14.34
C ILE A 137 111.82 -43.78 -14.44
N ILE A 138 112.12 -42.62 -13.85
CA ILE A 138 111.27 -41.41 -13.94
C ILE A 138 111.14 -40.94 -15.39
N ALA A 139 112.25 -40.90 -16.13
CA ALA A 139 112.24 -40.51 -17.53
C ALA A 139 111.35 -41.43 -18.37
N LYS A 140 111.46 -42.75 -18.16
CA LYS A 140 110.60 -43.74 -18.84
C LYS A 140 109.15 -43.66 -18.41
N SER A 141 108.86 -43.44 -17.12
CA SER A 141 107.48 -43.31 -16.66
C SER A 141 106.81 -42.06 -17.25
N ALA A 142 107.54 -40.95 -17.35
CA ALA A 142 107.05 -39.73 -17.98
C ALA A 142 106.75 -39.93 -19.48
N GLU A 143 107.60 -40.69 -20.19
CA GLU A 143 107.37 -41.02 -21.60
C GLU A 143 106.13 -41.91 -21.78
N VAL A 144 105.96 -42.92 -20.93
CA VAL A 144 104.75 -43.78 -20.93
C VAL A 144 103.50 -42.99 -20.55
N GLN A 145 103.58 -42.08 -19.58
CA GLN A 145 102.44 -41.21 -19.23
C GLN A 145 102.05 -40.31 -20.38
N LYS A 146 103.01 -39.75 -21.10
CA LYS A 146 102.73 -38.97 -22.29
C LYS A 146 102.08 -39.80 -23.41
N GLU A 147 102.53 -41.04 -23.60
CA GLU A 147 101.92 -41.96 -24.57
C GLU A 147 100.50 -42.35 -24.15
N VAL A 148 100.27 -42.57 -22.84
CA VAL A 148 98.94 -42.81 -22.29
C VAL A 148 98.04 -41.59 -22.48
N GLU A 149 98.50 -40.38 -22.19
CA GLU A 149 97.72 -39.15 -22.43
C GLU A 149 97.42 -38.95 -23.92
N GLU A 150 98.36 -39.25 -24.82
CA GLU A 150 98.12 -39.18 -26.27
C GLU A 150 97.11 -40.24 -26.73
N LEU A 151 97.16 -41.46 -26.19
CA LEU A 151 96.20 -42.52 -26.48
C LEU A 151 94.83 -42.24 -25.87
N GLU A 152 94.77 -41.71 -24.66
CA GLU A 152 93.53 -41.27 -24.01
C GLU A 152 92.92 -40.09 -24.76
N LYS A 153 93.74 -39.14 -25.22
CA LYS A 153 93.29 -38.05 -26.08
C LYS A 153 92.78 -38.59 -27.42
N GLN A 154 93.44 -39.56 -28.05
CA GLN A 154 92.94 -40.20 -29.27
C GLN A 154 91.63 -40.96 -29.03
N LEU A 155 91.51 -41.65 -27.89
CA LEU A 155 90.29 -42.37 -27.49
C LEU A 155 89.13 -41.40 -27.21
N ASN A 156 89.43 -40.26 -26.59
CA ASN A 156 88.46 -39.21 -26.29
C ASN A 156 88.16 -38.33 -27.52
N GLU A 157 89.06 -38.25 -28.50
CA GLU A 157 88.76 -37.70 -29.83
C GLU A 157 87.91 -38.68 -30.67
N MET A 158 88.03 -39.99 -30.40
CA MET A 158 87.11 -41.04 -30.86
C MET A 158 85.88 -41.19 -29.93
N SER A 159 85.43 -40.13 -29.24
CA SER A 159 84.37 -40.16 -28.22
C SER A 159 82.97 -40.61 -28.69
N GLU A 160 82.78 -40.98 -29.95
CA GLU A 160 81.57 -41.67 -30.38
C GLU A 160 81.98 -42.96 -31.10
N ASP A 161 81.56 -44.11 -30.52
CA ASP A 161 81.66 -45.41 -31.19
C ASP A 161 81.11 -45.25 -32.61
N PRO A 162 81.89 -45.50 -33.69
CA PRO A 162 81.44 -45.31 -35.07
C PRO A 162 80.11 -46.00 -35.37
N LEU A 163 79.82 -47.10 -34.66
CA LEU A 163 78.54 -47.79 -34.73
C LEU A 163 77.39 -46.93 -34.17
N THR A 164 77.59 -46.22 -33.07
CA THR A 164 76.60 -45.32 -32.48
C THR A 164 76.32 -44.10 -33.36
N VAL A 165 77.35 -43.51 -33.98
CA VAL A 165 77.19 -42.42 -34.96
C VAL A 165 76.37 -42.92 -36.15
N ALA A 166 76.76 -44.04 -36.75
CA ALA A 166 76.06 -44.63 -37.87
C ALA A 166 74.61 -45.04 -37.53
N GLN A 167 74.36 -45.52 -36.30
CA GLN A 167 73.01 -45.83 -35.81
C GLN A 167 72.15 -44.57 -35.64
N ASN A 168 72.73 -43.50 -35.08
CA ASN A 168 72.04 -42.21 -34.92
C ASN A 168 71.76 -41.55 -36.27
N GLU A 169 72.71 -41.59 -37.20
CA GLU A 169 72.52 -41.15 -38.59
C GLU A 169 71.45 -41.99 -39.29
N ASN A 170 71.49 -43.32 -39.18
CA ASN A 170 70.47 -44.18 -39.80
C ASN A 170 69.08 -43.90 -39.21
N LYS A 171 68.99 -43.67 -37.90
CA LYS A 171 67.73 -43.29 -37.24
C LYS A 171 67.22 -41.94 -37.73
N THR A 172 68.12 -40.97 -37.90
CA THR A 172 67.79 -39.63 -38.43
C THR A 172 67.33 -39.73 -39.88
N LEU A 173 68.07 -40.43 -40.73
CA LEU A 173 67.71 -40.67 -42.14
C LEU A 173 66.40 -41.44 -42.29
N ARG A 174 66.13 -42.44 -41.44
CA ARG A 174 64.83 -43.14 -41.41
C ARG A 174 63.70 -42.21 -41.00
N SER A 175 63.93 -41.35 -40.00
CA SER A 175 62.96 -40.35 -39.56
C SER A 175 62.65 -39.37 -40.70
N ASP A 176 63.68 -38.87 -41.38
CA ASP A 176 63.53 -37.94 -42.49
C ASP A 176 62.91 -38.60 -43.72
N MET A 177 63.27 -39.83 -44.04
CA MET A 177 62.60 -40.64 -45.07
C MET A 177 61.10 -40.79 -44.78
N ASN A 178 60.74 -41.07 -43.52
CA ASN A 178 59.32 -41.14 -43.13
C ASN A 178 58.61 -39.79 -43.27
N LYS A 179 59.28 -38.68 -42.92
CA LYS A 179 58.73 -37.33 -43.12
C LYS A 179 58.55 -37.01 -44.59
N PHE A 180 59.52 -37.32 -45.44
CA PHE A 180 59.43 -37.11 -46.89
C PHE A 180 58.36 -37.98 -47.53
N ASN A 181 58.21 -39.24 -47.12
CA ASN A 181 57.14 -40.10 -47.59
C ASN A 181 55.76 -39.58 -47.15
N ALA A 182 55.62 -39.14 -45.90
CA ALA A 182 54.39 -38.53 -45.42
C ALA A 182 54.06 -37.23 -46.17
N TYR A 183 55.07 -36.39 -46.43
CA TYR A 183 54.91 -35.16 -47.19
C TYR A 183 54.54 -35.44 -48.65
N THR A 184 55.19 -36.42 -49.29
CA THR A 184 54.89 -36.85 -50.66
C THR A 184 53.46 -37.36 -50.76
N LYS A 185 53.04 -38.23 -49.85
CA LYS A 185 51.66 -38.71 -49.77
C LYS A 185 50.66 -37.57 -49.59
N HIS A 186 50.97 -36.61 -48.71
CA HIS A 186 50.13 -35.44 -48.52
C HIS A 186 50.03 -34.58 -49.80
N LEU A 187 51.12 -34.43 -50.55
CA LEU A 187 51.11 -33.73 -51.84
C LEU A 187 50.31 -34.51 -52.90
N GLU A 188 50.45 -35.83 -52.96
CA GLU A 188 49.65 -36.69 -53.86
C GLU A 188 48.15 -36.58 -53.55
N ASP A 189 47.76 -36.67 -52.27
CA ASP A 189 46.39 -36.48 -51.82
C ASP A 189 45.88 -35.08 -52.19
N LYS A 190 46.73 -34.05 -52.07
CA LYS A 190 46.39 -32.67 -52.47
C LYS A 190 46.22 -32.54 -53.97
N ILE A 191 47.05 -33.19 -54.78
CA ILE A 191 46.93 -33.22 -56.24
C ILE A 191 45.61 -33.87 -56.64
N ILE A 192 45.25 -35.01 -56.05
CA ILE A 192 43.99 -35.69 -56.33
C ILE A 192 42.80 -34.77 -56.00
N LYS A 193 42.79 -34.16 -54.79
CA LYS A 193 41.74 -33.22 -54.39
C LYS A 193 41.61 -32.02 -55.32
N LEU A 194 42.74 -31.46 -55.76
CA LEU A 194 42.74 -30.32 -56.68
C LEU A 194 42.24 -30.74 -58.07
N LYS A 195 42.59 -31.93 -58.57
CA LYS A 195 42.05 -32.46 -59.82
C LYS A 195 40.54 -32.65 -59.75
N ASP A 196 40.03 -33.26 -58.68
CA ASP A 196 38.59 -33.44 -58.48
C ASP A 196 37.87 -32.08 -58.40
N TYR A 197 38.50 -31.09 -57.76
CA TYR A 197 37.96 -29.74 -57.68
C TYR A 197 37.93 -29.04 -59.04
N ILE A 198 38.97 -29.20 -59.85
CA ILE A 198 39.00 -28.67 -61.23
C ILE A 198 37.88 -29.30 -62.07
N VAL A 199 37.68 -30.61 -61.98
CA VAL A 199 36.59 -31.30 -62.72
C VAL A 199 35.23 -30.75 -62.30
N LYS A 200 34.98 -30.60 -61.00
CA LYS A 200 33.72 -30.01 -60.50
C LYS A 200 33.51 -28.58 -60.99
N LEU A 201 34.56 -27.75 -60.96
CA LEU A 201 34.48 -26.38 -61.46
C LEU A 201 34.20 -26.33 -62.97
N ASP A 202 34.78 -27.24 -63.75
CA ASP A 202 34.52 -27.33 -65.20
C ASP A 202 33.09 -27.76 -65.50
N GLU A 203 32.54 -28.71 -64.72
CA GLU A 203 31.13 -29.10 -64.80
C GLU A 203 30.18 -27.94 -64.43
N GLU A 204 30.49 -27.21 -63.35
CA GLU A 204 29.73 -26.02 -62.93
C GLU A 204 29.81 -24.90 -63.99
N HIS A 205 30.99 -24.68 -64.58
CA HIS A 205 31.19 -23.69 -65.63
C HIS A 205 30.32 -24.01 -66.85
N LYS A 206 30.40 -25.25 -67.35
CA LYS A 206 29.57 -25.71 -68.47
C LYS A 206 28.07 -25.60 -68.17
N GLY A 207 27.67 -25.93 -66.95
CA GLY A 207 26.28 -25.77 -66.51
C GLY A 207 25.82 -24.30 -66.59
N LYS A 208 26.65 -23.37 -66.13
CA LYS A 208 26.37 -21.93 -66.21
C LYS A 208 26.39 -21.39 -67.63
N GLU A 209 27.27 -21.89 -68.51
CA GLU A 209 27.27 -21.51 -69.91
C GLU A 209 25.97 -21.90 -70.61
N ILE A 210 25.45 -23.10 -70.34
CA ILE A 210 24.16 -23.56 -70.87
C ILE A 210 23.00 -22.69 -70.32
N GLU A 211 23.02 -22.37 -69.03
CA GLU A 211 21.99 -21.51 -68.42
C GLU A 211 22.04 -20.09 -69.01
N LEU A 212 23.24 -19.55 -69.23
CA LEU A 212 23.44 -18.25 -69.85
C LEU A 212 22.90 -18.23 -71.28
N GLU A 213 23.24 -19.24 -72.09
CA GLU A 213 22.74 -19.38 -73.46
C GLU A 213 21.21 -19.41 -73.48
N LYS A 214 20.59 -20.19 -72.59
CA LYS A 214 19.13 -20.24 -72.45
C LYS A 214 18.53 -18.88 -72.05
N ILE A 215 19.14 -18.17 -71.11
CA ILE A 215 18.67 -16.84 -70.70
C ILE A 215 18.83 -15.83 -71.83
N GLU A 216 19.91 -15.91 -72.62
CA GLU A 216 20.12 -15.06 -73.79
C GLU A 216 19.08 -15.33 -74.88
N GLU A 217 18.71 -16.59 -75.11
CA GLU A 217 17.59 -16.97 -75.98
C GLU A 217 16.26 -16.41 -75.47
N GLU A 218 15.93 -16.63 -74.19
CA GLU A 218 14.69 -16.11 -73.58
C GLU A 218 14.64 -14.58 -73.64
N LYS A 219 15.76 -13.91 -73.38
CA LYS A 219 15.88 -12.46 -73.50
C LYS A 219 15.68 -12.01 -74.94
N ALA A 220 16.26 -12.70 -75.92
CA ALA A 220 16.09 -12.38 -77.34
C ALA A 220 14.63 -12.57 -77.77
N GLU A 221 13.97 -13.64 -77.32
CA GLU A 221 12.54 -13.86 -77.57
C GLU A 221 11.67 -12.75 -76.95
N ILE A 222 11.93 -12.38 -75.69
CA ILE A 222 11.18 -11.32 -75.00
C ILE A 222 11.44 -9.99 -75.68
N GLN A 223 12.69 -9.67 -76.04
CA GLN A 223 13.02 -8.44 -76.75
C GLN A 223 12.32 -8.39 -78.10
N GLN A 224 12.31 -9.50 -78.86
CA GLN A 224 11.58 -9.58 -80.12
C GLN A 224 10.07 -9.40 -79.91
N LYS A 225 9.50 -9.98 -78.85
CA LYS A 225 8.09 -9.78 -78.49
C LYS A 225 7.81 -8.31 -78.14
N VAL A 226 8.71 -7.64 -77.40
CA VAL A 226 8.59 -6.22 -77.03
C VAL A 226 8.75 -5.31 -78.25
N ASP A 227 9.75 -5.54 -79.11
CA ASP A 227 9.98 -4.76 -80.32
C ASP A 227 8.83 -4.89 -81.34
N ASN A 228 8.19 -6.07 -81.38
CA ASN A 228 7.00 -6.33 -82.18
C ASN A 228 5.72 -5.75 -81.57
N GLN A 229 5.73 -5.32 -80.31
CA GLN A 229 4.60 -4.61 -79.73
C GLN A 229 4.68 -3.13 -80.12
N PRO A 230 3.66 -2.57 -80.80
CA PRO A 230 3.63 -1.16 -81.15
C PRO A 230 3.19 -0.35 -79.91
N ILE A 231 4.04 -0.26 -78.90
CA ILE A 231 3.76 0.52 -77.67
C ILE A 231 4.64 1.77 -77.71
N SER A 232 4.00 2.92 -77.86
CA SER A 232 4.67 4.21 -77.82
C SER A 232 5.05 4.56 -76.37
N PRO A 233 6.11 5.36 -76.11
CA PRO A 233 6.35 5.95 -74.79
C PRO A 233 5.11 6.62 -74.17
N ASP A 234 4.24 7.20 -75.01
CA ASP A 234 2.96 7.79 -74.60
C ASP A 234 1.96 6.74 -74.07
N ASP A 235 1.99 5.52 -74.61
CA ASP A 235 1.15 4.42 -74.14
C ASP A 235 1.61 3.92 -72.77
N VAL A 236 2.92 3.91 -72.51
CA VAL A 236 3.49 3.57 -71.19
C VAL A 236 3.10 4.62 -70.15
N GLU A 237 3.15 5.92 -70.50
CA GLU A 237 2.69 6.99 -69.61
C GLU A 237 1.18 6.89 -69.34
N ARG A 238 0.36 6.56 -70.36
CA ARG A 238 -1.07 6.30 -70.18
C ARG A 238 -1.30 5.11 -69.24
N MET A 239 -0.59 4.00 -69.42
CA MET A 239 -0.69 2.83 -68.54
C MET A 239 -0.29 3.15 -67.10
N HIS A 240 0.72 3.99 -66.88
CA HIS A 240 1.07 4.45 -65.53
C HIS A 240 -0.04 5.30 -64.90
N LYS A 241 -0.62 6.24 -65.64
CA LYS A 241 -1.75 7.05 -65.16
C LYS A 241 -2.98 6.19 -64.85
N GLU A 242 -3.29 5.22 -65.71
CA GLU A 242 -4.39 4.27 -65.49
C GLU A 242 -4.11 3.37 -64.27
N SER A 243 -2.89 2.87 -64.11
CA SER A 243 -2.49 2.06 -62.94
C SER A 243 -2.57 2.87 -61.64
N GLU A 244 -2.13 4.13 -61.65
CA GLU A 244 -2.25 5.03 -60.51
C GLU A 244 -3.73 5.32 -60.19
N GLN A 245 -4.55 5.58 -61.21
CA GLN A 245 -5.99 5.80 -61.05
C GLN A 245 -6.70 4.56 -60.49
N ILE A 246 -6.37 3.36 -60.99
CA ILE A 246 -6.90 2.10 -60.47
C ILE A 246 -6.47 1.89 -59.02
N THR A 247 -5.21 2.19 -58.69
CA THR A 247 -4.69 2.08 -57.32
C THR A 247 -5.42 3.04 -56.38
N ASN A 248 -5.63 4.29 -56.80
CA ASN A 248 -6.37 5.29 -56.03
C ASN A 248 -7.85 4.88 -55.84
N ASN A 249 -8.50 4.40 -56.90
CA ASN A 249 -9.87 3.88 -56.82
C ASN A 249 -9.97 2.67 -55.88
N ARG A 250 -9.02 1.74 -55.95
CA ARG A 250 -8.95 0.59 -55.04
C ARG A 250 -8.84 1.04 -53.59
N ASN A 251 -7.95 2.00 -53.32
CA ASN A 251 -7.76 2.53 -51.97
C ASN A 251 -9.01 3.26 -51.46
N ALA A 252 -9.71 4.01 -52.33
CA ALA A 252 -10.97 4.66 -52.00
C ALA A 252 -12.09 3.64 -51.70
N ILE A 253 -12.20 2.57 -52.49
CA ILE A 253 -13.16 1.48 -52.25
C ILE A 253 -12.83 0.75 -50.94
N ALA A 254 -11.56 0.47 -50.67
CA ALA A 254 -11.13 -0.15 -49.41
C ALA A 254 -11.46 0.73 -48.19
N ALA A 255 -11.28 2.05 -48.30
CA ALA A 255 -11.67 3.00 -47.26
C ALA A 255 -13.20 2.99 -47.02
N LYS A 256 -14.01 3.04 -48.10
CA LYS A 256 -15.47 2.94 -48.00
C LYS A 256 -15.92 1.61 -47.39
N ALA A 257 -15.28 0.50 -47.74
CA ALA A 257 -15.59 -0.80 -47.16
C ALA A 257 -15.32 -0.82 -45.65
N LYS A 258 -14.22 -0.19 -45.20
CA LYS A 258 -13.90 -0.06 -43.78
C LYS A 258 -14.93 0.82 -43.03
N GLU A 259 -15.36 1.92 -43.64
CA GLU A 259 -16.43 2.77 -43.08
C GLU A 259 -17.77 2.03 -42.98
N LEU A 260 -18.15 1.28 -44.03
CA LEU A 260 -19.36 0.46 -44.02
C LEU A 260 -19.30 -0.64 -42.97
N ALA A 261 -18.15 -1.30 -42.80
CA ALA A 261 -17.97 -2.31 -41.76
C ALA A 261 -18.10 -1.69 -40.35
N LYS A 262 -17.55 -0.50 -40.14
CA LYS A 262 -17.72 0.25 -38.89
C LYS A 262 -19.19 0.61 -38.65
N LEU A 263 -19.87 1.14 -39.67
CA LEU A 263 -21.30 1.47 -39.59
C LEU A 263 -22.16 0.23 -39.32
N GLN A 264 -21.85 -0.90 -39.95
CA GLN A 264 -22.53 -2.17 -39.71
C GLN A 264 -22.36 -2.62 -38.25
N TRP A 265 -21.15 -2.51 -37.70
CA TRP A 265 -20.90 -2.82 -36.30
C TRP A 265 -21.66 -1.88 -35.34
N GLU A 266 -21.65 -0.58 -35.60
CA GLU A 266 -22.41 0.41 -34.82
C GLU A 266 -23.93 0.15 -34.88
N LYS A 267 -24.46 -0.17 -36.06
CA LYS A 267 -25.88 -0.52 -36.23
C LYS A 267 -26.22 -1.86 -35.60
N GLY A 268 -25.31 -2.84 -35.62
CA GLY A 268 -25.45 -4.09 -34.88
C GLY A 268 -25.58 -3.86 -33.38
N LEU A 269 -24.73 -3.00 -32.81
CA LEU A 269 -24.81 -2.63 -31.39
C LEU A 269 -26.10 -1.88 -31.03
N ASP A 270 -26.59 -0.99 -31.90
CA ASP A 270 -27.88 -0.31 -31.72
C ASP A 270 -29.06 -1.29 -31.78
N LEU A 271 -29.02 -2.27 -32.68
CA LEU A 271 -30.02 -3.34 -32.75
C LEU A 271 -30.03 -4.20 -31.50
N GLU A 272 -28.85 -4.61 -31.00
CA GLU A 272 -28.73 -5.40 -29.78
C GLU A 272 -29.31 -4.68 -28.55
N LYS A 273 -29.05 -3.37 -28.42
CA LYS A 273 -29.66 -2.54 -27.37
C LYS A 273 -31.18 -2.49 -27.49
N ARG A 274 -31.72 -2.30 -28.69
CA ARG A 274 -33.17 -2.26 -28.94
C ARG A 274 -33.83 -3.61 -28.66
N ILE A 275 -33.16 -4.72 -29.00
CA ILE A 275 -33.63 -6.08 -28.65
C ILE A 275 -33.74 -6.21 -27.13
N ALA A 276 -32.70 -5.84 -26.39
CA ALA A 276 -32.72 -5.90 -24.93
C ALA A 276 -33.84 -5.03 -24.31
N ASP A 277 -34.12 -3.86 -24.89
CA ASP A 277 -35.23 -3.01 -24.43
C ASP A 277 -36.60 -3.63 -24.74
N ILE A 278 -36.77 -4.28 -25.90
CA ILE A 278 -37.99 -5.03 -26.24
C ILE A 278 -38.16 -6.23 -25.30
N GLU A 279 -37.11 -6.98 -25.00
CA GLU A 279 -37.15 -8.10 -24.06
C GLU A 279 -37.59 -7.65 -22.65
N LYS A 280 -37.10 -6.51 -22.17
CA LYS A 280 -37.56 -5.92 -20.90
C LYS A 280 -39.04 -5.56 -20.93
N LEU A 281 -39.53 -4.99 -22.04
CA LEU A 281 -40.96 -4.68 -22.19
C LEU A 281 -41.82 -5.94 -22.24
N ILE A 282 -41.37 -6.98 -22.93
CA ILE A 282 -42.00 -8.30 -22.96
C ILE A 282 -42.07 -8.88 -21.55
N GLN A 283 -40.96 -8.85 -20.80
CA GLN A 283 -40.92 -9.32 -19.43
C GLN A 283 -41.89 -8.54 -18.52
N TYR A 284 -41.92 -7.20 -18.65
CA TYR A 284 -42.85 -6.36 -17.92
C TYR A 284 -44.32 -6.68 -18.25
N TYR A 285 -44.63 -6.90 -19.53
CA TYR A 285 -45.95 -7.29 -19.99
C TYR A 285 -46.37 -8.66 -19.43
N ASN A 286 -45.55 -9.70 -19.60
CA ASN A 286 -45.83 -11.05 -19.09
C ASN A 286 -45.97 -11.05 -17.56
N THR A 287 -45.14 -10.29 -16.84
CA THR A 287 -45.23 -10.15 -15.37
C THR A 287 -46.53 -9.45 -14.95
N SER A 288 -46.95 -8.42 -15.68
CA SER A 288 -48.20 -7.70 -15.41
C SER A 288 -49.42 -8.59 -15.65
N LEU A 289 -49.42 -9.38 -16.73
CA LEU A 289 -50.47 -10.37 -17.00
C LEU A 289 -50.53 -11.48 -15.94
N TYR A 290 -49.37 -11.95 -15.47
CA TYR A 290 -49.31 -12.90 -14.36
C TYR A 290 -49.97 -12.33 -13.09
N ARG A 291 -49.68 -11.07 -12.75
CA ARG A 291 -50.29 -10.39 -11.60
C ARG A 291 -51.80 -10.20 -11.73
N VAL A 292 -52.30 -9.99 -12.95
CA VAL A 292 -53.73 -9.82 -13.24
C VAL A 292 -54.46 -11.18 -13.38
N GLY A 293 -53.73 -12.30 -13.36
CA GLY A 293 -54.32 -13.64 -13.46
C GLY A 293 -54.73 -14.03 -14.89
N LEU A 294 -53.98 -13.56 -15.90
CA LEU A 294 -54.14 -13.89 -17.31
C LEU A 294 -53.06 -14.85 -17.85
N LEU A 295 -52.00 -15.10 -17.06
CA LEU A 295 -50.95 -16.09 -17.34
C LEU A 295 -50.72 -16.95 -16.09
N PRO A 296 -50.46 -18.26 -16.20
CA PRO A 296 -50.43 -19.10 -17.42
C PRO A 296 -51.84 -19.24 -18.04
N SER A 297 -51.97 -19.85 -19.22
CA SER A 297 -53.26 -19.98 -19.94
C SER A 297 -54.39 -20.65 -19.15
N SER A 298 -54.06 -21.32 -18.04
CA SER A 298 -54.99 -21.88 -17.05
C SER A 298 -55.46 -20.91 -15.96
N ALA A 299 -55.04 -19.64 -16.00
CA ALA A 299 -55.37 -18.66 -14.97
C ALA A 299 -56.86 -18.23 -15.04
N GLN A 300 -57.39 -17.75 -13.91
CA GLN A 300 -58.82 -17.50 -13.70
C GLN A 300 -59.47 -16.64 -14.79
N TYR A 301 -58.73 -15.69 -15.36
CA TYR A 301 -59.23 -14.77 -16.38
C TYR A 301 -58.71 -15.08 -17.80
N ALA A 302 -57.86 -16.11 -17.94
CA ALA A 302 -57.19 -16.45 -19.20
C ALA A 302 -58.09 -17.21 -20.19
N ASP A 303 -59.16 -17.87 -19.72
CA ASP A 303 -60.10 -18.64 -20.55
C ASP A 303 -59.41 -19.63 -21.52
N GLY A 304 -58.30 -20.25 -21.09
CA GLY A 304 -57.55 -21.22 -21.90
C GLY A 304 -56.76 -20.60 -23.06
N LYS A 305 -56.70 -19.27 -23.17
CA LYS A 305 -55.95 -18.56 -24.21
C LYS A 305 -54.55 -18.21 -23.72
N ASP A 306 -53.58 -18.34 -24.61
CA ASP A 306 -52.21 -17.94 -24.36
C ASP A 306 -52.02 -16.47 -24.72
N TYR A 307 -51.58 -15.68 -23.74
CA TYR A 307 -51.27 -14.27 -23.88
C TYR A 307 -49.77 -14.00 -23.66
N GLU A 308 -48.93 -15.04 -23.64
CA GLU A 308 -47.50 -14.89 -23.41
C GLU A 308 -46.82 -14.28 -24.64
N LEU A 309 -46.18 -13.13 -24.44
CA LEU A 309 -45.43 -12.46 -25.48
C LEU A 309 -44.01 -13.04 -25.55
N SER A 310 -43.55 -13.36 -26.75
CA SER A 310 -42.19 -13.85 -27.02
C SER A 310 -41.57 -13.12 -28.21
N LEU A 311 -40.23 -13.04 -28.20
CA LEU A 311 -39.42 -12.35 -29.20
C LEU A 311 -38.71 -13.36 -30.10
N ASP A 312 -38.93 -13.28 -31.41
CA ASP A 312 -38.12 -13.99 -32.41
C ASP A 312 -37.29 -13.00 -33.22
N VAL A 313 -36.01 -12.91 -32.87
CA VAL A 313 -35.03 -12.01 -33.50
C VAL A 313 -34.69 -12.45 -34.94
N ASN A 314 -34.95 -13.72 -35.29
CA ASN A 314 -34.62 -14.28 -36.61
C ASN A 314 -35.80 -14.26 -37.58
N ALA A 315 -36.92 -13.63 -37.21
CA ALA A 315 -38.10 -13.56 -38.04
C ALA A 315 -37.82 -12.88 -39.39
N ASP A 316 -38.35 -13.46 -40.47
CA ASP A 316 -38.22 -12.99 -41.85
C ASP A 316 -38.91 -11.63 -42.09
N ARG A 317 -39.83 -11.24 -41.21
CA ARG A 317 -40.61 -10.01 -41.29
C ARG A 317 -40.83 -9.38 -39.93
N ILE A 318 -40.90 -8.04 -39.90
CA ILE A 318 -41.10 -7.23 -38.69
C ILE A 318 -42.39 -7.61 -37.95
N ASP A 319 -43.46 -7.94 -38.67
CA ASP A 319 -44.76 -8.32 -38.11
C ASP A 319 -44.76 -9.68 -37.41
N LYS A 320 -43.71 -10.49 -37.57
CA LYS A 320 -43.54 -11.79 -36.91
C LYS A 320 -42.47 -11.80 -35.83
N ILE A 321 -41.76 -10.68 -35.61
CA ILE A 321 -40.75 -10.56 -34.54
C ILE A 321 -41.41 -10.75 -33.16
N ILE A 322 -42.68 -10.36 -33.03
CA ILE A 322 -43.47 -10.48 -31.81
C ILE A 322 -44.54 -11.56 -32.04
N SER A 323 -44.65 -12.51 -31.11
CA SER A 323 -45.52 -13.69 -31.24
C SER A 323 -47.03 -13.40 -31.28
N LEU A 324 -47.48 -12.27 -30.72
CA LEU A 324 -48.90 -11.87 -30.69
C LEU A 324 -49.15 -10.47 -31.27
N ASP A 325 -50.27 -10.31 -31.96
CA ASP A 325 -50.81 -9.00 -32.36
C ASP A 325 -51.43 -8.29 -31.14
N LEU A 326 -50.61 -7.45 -30.50
CA LEU A 326 -50.99 -6.62 -29.36
C LEU A 326 -52.14 -5.63 -29.69
N ARG A 327 -52.25 -5.17 -30.94
CA ARG A 327 -53.12 -4.03 -31.29
C ARG A 327 -54.56 -4.47 -31.55
N ASN A 328 -54.76 -5.58 -32.27
CA ASN A 328 -56.10 -6.02 -32.65
C ASN A 328 -56.60 -7.20 -31.82
N TYR A 329 -55.72 -8.11 -31.39
CA TYR A 329 -56.15 -9.32 -30.69
C TYR A 329 -56.23 -9.11 -29.17
N VAL A 330 -55.11 -8.73 -28.54
CA VAL A 330 -55.05 -8.56 -27.07
C VAL A 330 -55.91 -7.36 -26.62
N ARG A 331 -55.78 -6.21 -27.27
CA ARG A 331 -56.49 -4.99 -26.87
C ARG A 331 -58.01 -5.13 -26.93
N VAL A 332 -58.56 -5.75 -27.97
CA VAL A 332 -60.01 -5.87 -28.13
C VAL A 332 -60.58 -6.87 -27.12
N GLN A 333 -60.00 -8.08 -27.04
CA GLN A 333 -60.54 -9.12 -26.16
C GLN A 333 -60.37 -8.81 -24.67
N VAL A 334 -59.23 -8.25 -24.26
CA VAL A 334 -59.02 -7.86 -22.86
C VAL A 334 -59.91 -6.67 -22.50
N ARG A 335 -60.03 -5.67 -23.38
CA ARG A 335 -60.83 -4.46 -23.09
C ARG A 335 -62.32 -4.72 -23.07
N GLU A 336 -62.86 -5.53 -23.99
CA GLU A 336 -64.29 -5.88 -23.97
C GLU A 336 -64.65 -6.65 -22.71
N LYS A 337 -63.82 -7.62 -22.29
CA LYS A 337 -64.07 -8.36 -21.04
C LYS A 337 -63.93 -7.50 -19.81
N PHE A 338 -62.83 -6.74 -19.67
CA PHE A 338 -62.63 -5.86 -18.54
C PHE A 338 -63.69 -4.77 -18.46
N ASN A 339 -64.10 -4.19 -19.59
CA ASN A 339 -65.20 -3.22 -19.61
C ASN A 339 -66.51 -3.89 -19.20
N SER A 340 -66.81 -5.10 -19.67
CA SER A 340 -68.05 -5.79 -19.27
C SER A 340 -68.09 -6.10 -17.76
N GLU A 341 -66.96 -6.50 -17.17
CA GLU A 341 -66.86 -6.72 -15.72
C GLU A 341 -66.87 -5.41 -14.94
N TYR A 342 -66.23 -4.36 -15.46
CA TYR A 342 -66.30 -3.01 -14.90
C TYR A 342 -67.73 -2.47 -14.91
N ASP A 343 -68.44 -2.61 -16.02
CA ASP A 343 -69.83 -2.16 -16.18
C ASP A 343 -70.76 -2.92 -15.22
N LYS A 344 -70.59 -4.24 -15.05
CA LYS A 344 -71.32 -5.03 -14.03
C LYS A 344 -71.05 -4.55 -12.61
N ILE A 345 -69.79 -4.25 -12.28
CA ILE A 345 -69.42 -3.74 -10.95
C ILE A 345 -69.97 -2.31 -10.76
N GLN A 346 -69.93 -1.45 -11.78
CA GLN A 346 -70.50 -0.10 -11.73
C GLN A 346 -72.03 -0.13 -11.58
N GLU A 347 -72.70 -1.05 -12.25
CA GLU A 347 -74.14 -1.30 -12.09
C GLU A 347 -74.46 -1.72 -10.65
N GLN A 348 -73.67 -2.65 -10.07
CA GLN A 348 -73.81 -3.02 -8.65
C GLN A 348 -73.56 -1.85 -7.70
N ILE A 349 -72.55 -1.00 -7.97
CA ILE A 349 -72.29 0.22 -7.17
C ILE A 349 -73.47 1.19 -7.26
N THR A 350 -74.02 1.38 -8.46
CA THR A 350 -75.15 2.30 -8.67
C THR A 350 -76.39 1.80 -7.94
N LEU A 351 -76.71 0.50 -8.03
CA LEU A 351 -77.81 -0.13 -7.29
C LEU A 351 -77.64 0.05 -5.77
N MET A 352 -76.43 -0.18 -5.24
CA MET A 352 -76.14 0.04 -3.82
C MET A 352 -76.25 1.52 -3.43
N SER A 353 -75.80 2.45 -4.28
CA SER A 353 -75.94 3.89 -4.03
C SER A 353 -77.40 4.35 -4.04
N GLU A 354 -78.23 3.81 -4.94
CA GLU A 354 -79.69 4.06 -4.95
C GLU A 354 -80.35 3.54 -3.67
N GLU A 355 -79.94 2.38 -3.17
CA GLU A 355 -80.46 1.81 -1.91
C GLU A 355 -80.02 2.64 -0.69
N ILE A 356 -78.77 3.12 -0.65
CA ILE A 356 -78.30 4.05 0.37
C ILE A 356 -79.10 5.36 0.34
N HIS A 357 -79.36 5.91 -0.85
CA HIS A 357 -80.15 7.13 -0.97
C HIS A 357 -81.58 6.94 -0.47
N ARG A 358 -82.25 5.83 -0.83
CA ARG A 358 -83.58 5.51 -0.29
C ARG A 358 -83.59 5.43 1.23
N LEU A 359 -82.62 4.73 1.83
CA LEU A 359 -82.53 4.60 3.28
C LEU A 359 -82.24 5.94 3.97
N SER A 360 -81.46 6.82 3.32
CA SER A 360 -81.19 8.17 3.81
C SER A 360 -82.46 9.02 3.80
N ASP A 361 -83.22 9.00 2.70
CA ASP A 361 -84.48 9.75 2.59
C ASP A 361 -85.49 9.27 3.64
N ASP A 362 -85.67 7.95 3.79
CA ASP A 362 -86.51 7.35 4.84
C ASP A 362 -86.10 7.78 6.26
N ASN A 363 -84.79 7.94 6.50
CA ASN A 363 -84.29 8.40 7.80
C ASN A 363 -84.58 9.89 8.02
N THR A 364 -84.41 10.73 6.98
CA THR A 364 -84.76 12.15 7.06
C THR A 364 -86.26 12.37 7.31
N ASP A 365 -87.13 11.59 6.66
CA ASP A 365 -88.57 11.65 6.89
C ASP A 365 -88.95 11.25 8.32
N LYS A 366 -88.28 10.24 8.89
CA LYS A 366 -88.46 9.84 10.29
C LYS A 366 -87.96 10.91 11.27
N GLU A 367 -86.82 11.55 11.00
CA GLU A 367 -86.29 12.65 11.81
C GLU A 367 -87.24 13.84 11.81
N ILE A 368 -87.79 14.22 10.65
CA ILE A 368 -88.80 15.27 10.52
C ILE A 368 -90.07 14.87 11.29
N GLY A 369 -90.54 13.63 11.15
CA GLY A 369 -91.69 13.11 11.91
C GLY A 369 -91.47 13.18 13.42
N MET A 370 -90.28 12.81 13.90
CA MET A 370 -89.93 12.89 15.32
C MET A 370 -89.86 14.34 15.81
N LEU A 371 -89.34 15.26 14.99
CA LEU A 371 -89.31 16.69 15.30
C LEU A 371 -90.74 17.27 15.46
N ILE A 372 -91.67 16.88 14.57
CA ILE A 372 -93.08 17.29 14.64
C ILE A 372 -93.72 16.75 15.92
N VAL A 373 -93.52 15.47 16.26
CA VAL A 373 -94.07 14.87 17.48
C VAL A 373 -93.51 15.55 18.73
N ASN A 374 -92.20 15.80 18.78
CA ASN A 374 -91.57 16.51 19.90
C ASN A 374 -92.10 17.95 20.04
N PHE A 375 -92.33 18.64 18.91
CA PHE A 375 -92.96 19.96 18.92
C PHE A 375 -94.41 19.92 19.42
N MET A 376 -95.17 18.89 19.05
CA MET A 376 -96.54 18.69 19.55
C MET A 376 -96.57 18.40 21.06
N ILE A 377 -95.64 17.59 21.59
CA ILE A 377 -95.50 17.34 23.02
C ILE A 377 -95.18 18.65 23.76
N PHE A 378 -94.25 19.45 23.24
CA PHE A 378 -93.92 20.75 23.80
C PHE A 378 -95.13 21.70 23.83
N LEU A 379 -95.91 21.75 22.74
CA LEU A 379 -97.15 22.54 22.67
C LEU A 379 -98.20 22.06 23.68
N LEU A 380 -98.32 20.75 23.88
CA LEU A 380 -99.21 20.16 24.88
C LEU A 380 -98.80 20.57 26.31
N ASP A 381 -97.52 20.51 26.64
CA ASP A 381 -97.01 20.94 27.95
C ASP A 381 -97.22 22.45 28.18
N VAL A 382 -96.99 23.28 27.16
CA VAL A 382 -97.26 24.72 27.22
C VAL A 382 -98.75 24.99 27.42
N LEU A 383 -99.63 24.32 26.67
CA LEU A 383 -101.08 24.46 26.81
C LEU A 383 -101.57 24.00 28.19
N LYS A 384 -100.99 22.93 28.73
CA LYS A 384 -101.30 22.43 30.08
C LYS A 384 -100.89 23.44 31.16
N TYR A 385 -99.75 24.10 30.99
CA TYR A 385 -99.29 25.17 31.88
C TYR A 385 -100.21 26.40 31.81
N ILE A 386 -100.62 26.80 30.60
CA ILE A 386 -101.58 27.91 30.40
C ILE A 386 -102.93 27.58 31.03
N PHE A 387 -103.44 26.37 30.86
CA PHE A 387 -104.71 25.95 31.45
C PHE A 387 -104.67 25.98 32.99
N TYR A 388 -103.58 25.48 33.58
CA TYR A 388 -103.38 25.55 35.03
C TYR A 388 -103.28 26.99 35.56
N ALA A 389 -102.68 27.91 34.79
CA ALA A 389 -102.62 29.33 35.15
C ALA A 389 -103.99 30.03 35.04
N ILE A 390 -104.81 29.65 34.06
CA ILE A 390 -106.19 30.16 33.93
C ILE A 390 -107.07 29.69 35.09
N ASP A 391 -106.96 28.42 35.50
CA ASP A 391 -107.69 27.90 36.66
C ASP A 391 -107.30 28.63 37.97
N LEU A 392 -106.01 28.92 38.16
CA LEU A 392 -105.50 29.71 39.29
C LEU A 392 -106.07 31.14 39.31
N ASN A 393 -106.07 31.84 38.18
CA ASN A 393 -106.63 33.19 38.09
C ASN A 393 -108.15 33.19 38.33
N THR A 394 -108.87 32.19 37.82
CA THR A 394 -110.33 32.06 38.02
C THR A 394 -110.67 31.80 39.49
N LEU A 395 -109.80 31.09 40.23
CA LEU A 395 -109.96 30.86 41.67
C LEU A 395 -109.67 32.12 42.50
N GLU A 396 -108.65 32.90 42.10
CA GLU A 396 -108.31 34.19 42.73
C GLU A 396 -109.44 35.23 42.51
N ASP A 397 -110.03 35.28 41.32
CA ASP A 397 -111.15 36.17 41.01
C ASP A 397 -112.44 35.80 41.79
N ASN A 398 -112.74 34.51 41.96
CA ASN A 398 -113.88 34.06 42.77
C ASN A 398 -113.69 34.36 44.27
N LYS A 399 -112.47 34.23 44.79
CA LYS A 399 -112.11 34.64 46.16
C LYS A 399 -112.31 36.15 46.37
N ASN A 400 -111.91 36.97 45.40
CA ASN A 400 -112.04 38.42 45.47
C ASN A 400 -113.52 38.89 45.38
N ILE A 401 -114.39 38.16 44.67
CA ILE A 401 -115.82 38.47 44.59
C ILE A 401 -116.56 38.11 45.90
N LEU A 402 -116.23 36.98 46.54
CA LEU A 402 -116.83 36.61 47.84
C LEU A 402 -116.33 37.48 49.00
N ALA A 403 -115.08 37.96 48.97
CA ALA A 403 -114.56 38.90 49.96
C ALA A 403 -115.30 40.25 49.93
N ARG A 404 -115.63 40.76 48.73
CA ARG A 404 -116.39 42.01 48.55
C ARG A 404 -117.84 41.94 49.05
N GLN A 405 -118.51 40.79 48.93
CA GLN A 405 -119.90 40.63 49.36
C GLN A 405 -120.07 40.44 50.87
N PHE A 406 -119.02 40.02 51.59
CA PHE A 406 -119.01 39.96 53.06
C PHE A 406 -118.56 41.28 53.71
N GLU A 407 -117.67 42.06 53.07
CA GLU A 407 -117.22 43.35 53.59
C GLU A 407 -118.31 44.45 53.53
N GLU A 408 -119.20 44.48 52.53
CA GLU A 408 -120.21 45.55 52.40
C GLU A 408 -121.34 45.54 53.45
N SER A 409 -121.58 44.42 54.14
CA SER A 409 -122.63 44.32 55.18
C SER A 409 -122.14 44.67 56.58
N GLU A 410 -120.89 44.37 56.93
CA GLU A 410 -120.30 44.76 58.23
C GLU A 410 -119.72 46.19 58.18
N GLN A 411 -119.28 46.67 57.00
CA GLN A 411 -118.73 48.01 56.84
C GLN A 411 -119.77 49.14 57.02
N SER A 412 -121.06 48.90 56.76
CA SER A 412 -122.13 49.91 56.98
C SER A 412 -122.37 50.21 58.47
N GLU A 413 -122.23 49.22 59.35
CA GLU A 413 -122.40 49.37 60.79
C GLU A 413 -121.12 49.96 61.43
N ILE A 414 -119.95 49.55 60.91
CA ILE A 414 -118.65 50.17 61.24
C ILE A 414 -118.61 51.63 60.77
N ASP A 415 -119.17 52.00 59.62
CA ASP A 415 -119.16 53.37 59.10
C ASP A 415 -119.97 54.36 59.95
N THR A 416 -121.06 53.92 60.58
CA THR A 416 -121.86 54.80 61.46
C THR A 416 -121.16 55.07 62.79
N LEU A 417 -120.49 54.06 63.36
CA LEU A 417 -119.63 54.23 64.54
C LEU A 417 -118.35 55.01 64.20
N THR A 418 -117.75 54.75 63.03
CA THR A 418 -116.57 55.46 62.51
C THR A 418 -116.87 56.92 62.21
N LYS A 419 -118.05 57.29 61.69
CA LYS A 419 -118.51 58.68 61.53
C LYS A 419 -118.63 59.44 62.86
N ARG A 420 -119.03 58.75 63.93
CA ARG A 420 -119.14 59.34 65.27
C ARG A 420 -117.76 59.51 65.91
N CYS A 421 -116.87 58.51 65.78
CA CYS A 421 -115.46 58.62 66.19
C CYS A 421 -114.71 59.70 65.39
N THR A 422 -114.85 59.73 64.06
CA THR A 422 -114.24 60.78 63.22
C THR A 422 -114.79 62.17 63.53
N SER A 423 -116.04 62.34 63.97
CA SER A 423 -116.53 63.65 64.44
C SER A 423 -115.85 64.12 65.74
N PHE A 424 -115.55 63.20 66.66
CA PHE A 424 -114.77 63.50 67.86
C PHE A 424 -113.28 63.71 67.54
N GLU A 425 -112.71 62.89 66.64
CA GLU A 425 -111.34 63.05 66.15
C GLU A 425 -111.15 64.33 65.33
N GLN A 426 -112.13 64.76 64.54
CA GLN A 426 -112.11 66.06 63.85
C GLN A 426 -112.15 67.21 64.85
N ARG A 427 -112.92 67.10 65.94
CA ARG A 427 -112.91 68.12 67.01
C ARG A 427 -111.56 68.15 67.73
N ILE A 428 -110.97 66.99 68.02
CA ILE A 428 -109.62 66.88 68.60
C ILE A 428 -108.55 67.39 67.62
N SER A 429 -108.69 67.09 66.33
CA SER A 429 -107.77 67.53 65.27
C SER A 429 -107.89 69.03 65.01
N GLN A 430 -109.07 69.62 65.16
CA GLN A 430 -109.27 71.07 65.09
C GLN A 430 -108.60 71.76 66.29
N LEU A 431 -108.76 71.23 67.51
CA LEU A 431 -108.04 71.71 68.69
C LEU A 431 -106.52 71.49 68.58
N ARG A 432 -106.08 70.37 68.00
CA ARG A 432 -104.67 70.10 67.70
C ARG A 432 -104.13 71.02 66.62
N SER A 433 -104.91 71.38 65.61
CA SER A 433 -104.52 72.30 64.54
C SER A 433 -104.47 73.74 65.05
N GLU A 434 -105.41 74.17 65.88
CA GLU A 434 -105.38 75.48 66.55
C GLU A 434 -104.18 75.54 67.52
N GLY A 435 -103.94 74.47 68.29
CA GLY A 435 -102.77 74.35 69.15
C GLY A 435 -101.44 74.27 68.38
N ALA A 436 -101.40 73.55 67.24
CA ALA A 436 -100.23 73.43 66.39
C ALA A 436 -99.93 74.71 65.64
N ALA A 437 -100.95 75.46 65.19
CA ALA A 437 -100.76 76.77 64.58
C ALA A 437 -100.15 77.76 65.57
N VAL A 438 -100.69 77.83 66.80
CA VAL A 438 -100.11 78.64 67.88
C VAL A 438 -98.70 78.18 68.23
N TYR A 439 -98.47 76.86 68.37
CA TYR A 439 -97.14 76.31 68.66
C TYR A 439 -96.13 76.60 67.53
N LEU A 440 -96.51 76.50 66.27
CA LEU A 440 -95.64 76.77 65.13
C LEU A 440 -95.27 78.26 65.06
N GLU A 441 -96.23 79.15 65.33
CA GLU A 441 -95.98 80.60 65.38
C GLU A 441 -95.01 80.96 66.52
N TRP A 442 -95.17 80.36 67.70
CA TRP A 442 -94.23 80.51 68.81
C TRP A 442 -92.86 79.87 68.53
N LYS A 443 -92.83 78.72 67.84
CA LYS A 443 -91.58 78.05 67.44
C LYS A 443 -90.82 78.87 66.40
N GLN A 444 -91.49 79.47 65.42
CA GLN A 444 -90.88 80.38 64.46
C GLN A 444 -90.29 81.61 65.16
N LYS A 445 -91.04 82.25 66.07
CA LYS A 445 -90.50 83.36 66.88
C LYS A 445 -89.30 82.93 67.73
N SER A 446 -89.34 81.74 68.33
CA SER A 446 -88.21 81.21 69.10
C SER A 446 -86.98 80.95 68.22
N GLN A 447 -87.16 80.39 67.02
CA GLN A 447 -86.06 80.16 66.08
C GLN A 447 -85.48 81.48 65.56
N GLU A 448 -86.32 82.48 65.28
CA GLU A 448 -85.86 83.80 64.85
C GLU A 448 -85.03 84.48 65.95
N ILE A 449 -85.48 84.42 67.20
CA ILE A 449 -84.69 84.90 68.35
C ILE A 449 -83.39 84.10 68.51
N GLN A 450 -83.42 82.79 68.28
CA GLN A 450 -82.22 81.96 68.39
C GLN A 450 -81.21 82.24 67.28
N ILE A 451 -81.65 82.48 66.04
CA ILE A 451 -80.78 82.91 64.94
C ILE A 451 -80.15 84.27 65.26
N GLN A 452 -80.92 85.21 65.81
CA GLN A 452 -80.41 86.52 66.25
C GLN A 452 -79.37 86.36 67.38
N TYR A 453 -79.62 85.45 68.32
CA TYR A 453 -78.69 85.14 69.41
C TYR A 453 -77.40 84.50 68.88
N ASP A 454 -77.49 83.50 68.01
CA ASP A 454 -76.34 82.83 67.40
C ASP A 454 -75.52 83.80 66.54
N HIS A 455 -76.18 84.70 65.81
CA HIS A 455 -75.52 85.76 65.05
C HIS A 455 -74.73 86.70 65.98
N CYS A 456 -75.33 87.10 67.10
CA CYS A 456 -74.68 87.95 68.10
C CYS A 456 -73.51 87.23 68.81
N ILE A 457 -73.64 85.93 69.10
CA ILE A 457 -72.51 85.10 69.59
C ILE A 457 -71.40 85.04 68.54
N HIS A 458 -71.74 84.86 67.28
CA HIS A 458 -70.75 84.75 66.21
C HIS A 458 -69.99 86.07 66.01
N GLU A 459 -70.68 87.21 66.09
CA GLU A 459 -70.05 88.54 66.10
C GLU A 459 -69.20 88.75 67.35
N TYR A 460 -69.70 88.38 68.53
CA TYR A 460 -68.94 88.46 69.78
C TYR A 460 -67.64 87.65 69.72
N ASN A 461 -67.71 86.39 69.26
CA ASN A 461 -66.54 85.53 69.11
C ASN A 461 -65.57 86.05 68.06
N ALA A 462 -66.07 86.58 66.93
CA ALA A 462 -65.22 87.18 65.90
C ALA A 462 -64.46 88.42 66.44
N VAL A 463 -65.13 89.27 67.22
CA VAL A 463 -64.49 90.41 67.90
C VAL A 463 -63.54 89.93 69.00
N GLN A 464 -63.89 88.90 69.76
CA GLN A 464 -63.03 88.32 70.79
C GLN A 464 -61.77 87.70 70.19
N GLU A 465 -61.86 86.95 69.08
CA GLU A 465 -60.71 86.42 68.36
C GLU A 465 -59.86 87.54 67.77
N ALA A 466 -60.49 88.57 67.17
CA ALA A 466 -59.77 89.74 66.68
C ALA A 466 -58.98 90.44 67.81
N ALA A 467 -59.61 90.67 68.96
CA ALA A 467 -58.96 91.26 70.14
C ALA A 467 -57.91 90.34 70.76
N TYR A 468 -58.12 89.01 70.76
CA TYR A 468 -57.13 88.04 71.24
C TYR A 468 -55.92 87.98 70.31
N ASN A 469 -56.13 88.05 68.99
CA ASN A 469 -55.07 88.16 67.99
C ASN A 469 -54.32 89.47 68.13
N GLU A 470 -55.02 90.58 68.35
CA GLU A 470 -54.42 91.89 68.64
C GLU A 470 -53.61 91.84 69.95
N PHE A 471 -54.13 91.18 71.00
CA PHE A 471 -53.40 90.96 72.25
C PHE A 471 -52.17 90.06 72.07
N ILE A 472 -52.25 88.99 71.28
CA ILE A 472 -51.09 88.15 70.95
C ILE A 472 -50.07 88.96 70.15
N GLN A 473 -50.51 89.80 69.21
CA GLN A 473 -49.63 90.64 68.41
C GLN A 473 -48.93 91.66 69.30
N ILE A 474 -49.64 92.35 70.19
CA ILE A 474 -49.07 93.24 71.20
C ILE A 474 -48.14 92.48 72.13
N LYS A 475 -48.52 91.31 72.64
CA LYS A 475 -47.67 90.46 73.50
C LYS A 475 -46.38 90.06 72.79
N ASN A 476 -46.46 89.65 71.53
CA ASN A 476 -45.30 89.27 70.72
C ASN A 476 -44.44 90.49 70.39
N ASP A 477 -45.03 91.65 70.12
CA ASP A 477 -44.30 92.90 69.90
C ASP A 477 -43.65 93.42 71.19
N GLN A 478 -44.28 93.26 72.36
CA GLN A 478 -43.67 93.54 73.66
C GLN A 478 -42.57 92.53 73.99
N LEU A 479 -42.74 91.25 73.64
CA LEU A 479 -41.70 90.23 73.75
C LEU A 479 -40.53 90.57 72.83
N ARG A 480 -40.78 91.07 71.61
CA ARG A 480 -39.75 91.60 70.70
C ARG A 480 -39.09 92.85 71.25
N LYS A 481 -39.83 93.79 71.84
CA LYS A 481 -39.28 94.95 72.55
C LYS A 481 -38.43 94.50 73.75
N LEU A 482 -38.82 93.48 74.51
CA LEU A 482 -38.06 92.94 75.63
C LEU A 482 -36.82 92.15 75.19
N GLN A 483 -36.90 91.35 74.12
CA GLN A 483 -35.74 90.69 73.53
C GLN A 483 -34.79 91.71 72.91
N HIS A 484 -35.31 92.75 72.27
CA HIS A 484 -34.49 93.82 71.72
C HIS A 484 -33.84 94.66 72.82
N ILE A 485 -34.58 95.06 73.88
CA ILE A 485 -34.01 95.71 75.07
C ILE A 485 -33.02 94.79 75.77
N SER A 486 -33.29 93.49 75.91
CA SER A 486 -32.34 92.52 76.49
C SER A 486 -31.08 92.41 75.63
N ASN A 487 -31.21 92.36 74.31
CA ASN A 487 -30.06 92.32 73.40
C ASN A 487 -29.29 93.63 73.45
N VAL A 488 -29.97 94.78 73.40
CA VAL A 488 -29.35 96.11 73.48
C VAL A 488 -28.75 96.38 74.85
N LEU A 489 -29.36 95.95 75.97
CA LEU A 489 -28.76 96.03 77.29
C LEU A 489 -27.58 95.07 77.43
N THR A 490 -27.63 93.91 76.77
CA THR A 490 -26.47 93.01 76.66
C THR A 490 -25.37 93.67 75.83
N ASP A 491 -25.72 94.43 74.78
CA ASP A 491 -24.80 95.19 73.95
C ASP A 491 -24.27 96.45 74.68
N LEU A 492 -25.10 97.16 75.45
CA LEU A 492 -24.74 98.30 76.31
C LEU A 492 -23.90 97.84 77.49
N LYS A 493 -24.15 96.64 78.04
CA LYS A 493 -23.29 96.02 79.05
C LYS A 493 -21.94 95.67 78.44
N LYS A 494 -21.91 95.04 77.27
CA LYS A 494 -20.66 94.77 76.52
C LYS A 494 -19.92 96.05 76.12
N PHE A 495 -20.64 97.10 75.73
CA PHE A 495 -20.06 98.38 75.31
C PHE A 495 -19.57 99.21 76.50
N SER A 496 -20.33 99.28 77.60
CA SER A 496 -19.86 99.91 78.84
C SER A 496 -18.67 99.16 79.44
N GLU A 497 -18.66 97.82 79.34
CA GLU A 497 -17.50 97.01 79.71
C GLU A 497 -16.31 97.27 78.79
N ASN A 498 -16.53 97.67 77.53
CA ASN A 498 -15.47 97.97 76.56
C ASN A 498 -14.85 99.37 76.74
N GLU A 499 -15.62 100.43 76.96
CA GLU A 499 -15.06 101.80 76.97
C GLU A 499 -14.95 102.47 78.35
N LEU A 500 -15.41 101.85 79.44
CA LEU A 500 -14.78 102.16 80.75
C LEU A 500 -13.26 101.90 80.75
N ASN A 501 -12.73 101.27 79.69
CA ASN A 501 -11.32 100.98 79.48
C ASN A 501 -10.60 101.93 78.48
N GLU A 502 -11.26 102.93 77.89
CA GLU A 502 -10.61 104.00 77.08
C GLU A 502 -10.82 105.38 77.71
#